data_AF-A0A8P4GHF1-F1
#
_entry.id   AF-A0A8P4GHF1-F1
#
_cell.length_a   1.000
_cell.length_b   1.000
_cell.length_c   1.000
_cell.angle_alpha   90.00
_cell.angle_beta   90.00
_cell.angle_gamma   90.00
#
_symmetry.space_group_name_H-M   'P 1'
#
loop_
_entity.id
_entity.type
_entity.pdbx_description
1 polymer ?
#
loop_
_entity_poly.entity_id
_entity_poly.type
_entity_poly.pdbx_seq_one_letter_code
_entity_poly.pdbx_strand_id
1 'polypeptide(L)'
;MFCLSLSIPTLLRSLLHRCGLVEEGPESWIDIHTGLSGSGVAFVYLFAEALAEGAVKMGMPSALAHSIASQTVLGAGRLLRDSGKHPAQLRSEVCTPGGTTIYGLHTLEQGGVRASTMSAVESATERARELGRKSAARK
;
A
#
# COMPACT_ATOMS: atom_id res chain seq x y z
N MET A 1 -8.06 38.07 -18.46
CA MET A 1 -9.42 38.03 -17.88
C MET A 1 -9.98 36.61 -17.93
N PHE A 2 -9.38 35.64 -17.21
CA PHE A 2 -9.91 34.27 -17.05
C PHE A 2 -9.04 33.53 -16.00
N CYS A 3 -9.15 33.86 -14.71
CA CYS A 3 -8.53 33.02 -13.66
C CYS A 3 -9.06 33.28 -12.22
N LEU A 4 -10.36 33.56 -12.05
CA LEU A 4 -10.92 33.89 -10.72
C LEU A 4 -12.15 33.06 -10.30
N SER A 5 -12.43 31.93 -10.95
CA SER A 5 -13.66 31.15 -10.70
C SER A 5 -13.47 29.72 -10.18
N LEU A 6 -12.24 29.24 -9.93
CA LEU A 6 -12.04 27.98 -9.22
C LEU A 6 -12.01 28.20 -7.71
N SER A 7 -12.81 27.43 -6.97
CA SER A 7 -12.70 27.37 -5.50
C SER A 7 -11.35 26.75 -5.10
N ILE A 8 -10.88 27.05 -3.89
CA ILE A 8 -9.61 26.51 -3.36
C ILE A 8 -9.53 24.97 -3.48
N PRO A 9 -10.57 24.19 -3.13
CA PRO A 9 -10.53 22.74 -3.28
C PRO A 9 -10.38 22.29 -4.74
N THR A 10 -11.08 22.93 -5.68
CA THR A 10 -11.00 22.59 -7.11
C THR A 10 -9.61 22.94 -7.66
N LEU A 11 -9.03 24.07 -7.26
CA LEU A 11 -7.67 24.44 -7.63
C LEU A 11 -6.66 23.40 -7.10
N LEU A 12 -6.76 23.03 -5.81
CA LEU A 12 -5.85 22.07 -5.18
C LEU A 12 -5.90 20.71 -5.90
N ARG A 13 -7.10 20.19 -6.17
CA ARG A 13 -7.29 18.95 -6.92
C ARG A 13 -6.70 19.04 -8.33
N SER A 14 -6.90 20.16 -9.02
CA SER A 14 -6.35 20.36 -10.38
C SER A 14 -4.82 20.30 -10.42
N LEU A 15 -4.15 20.77 -9.36
CA LEU A 15 -2.70 20.73 -9.24
C LEU A 15 -2.19 19.33 -8.85
N LEU A 16 -2.83 18.70 -7.86
CA LEU A 16 -2.33 17.46 -7.26
C LEU A 16 -2.65 16.20 -8.07
N HIS A 17 -3.75 16.16 -8.84
CA HIS A 17 -4.18 14.93 -9.53
C HIS A 17 -3.17 14.39 -10.55
N ARG A 18 -2.23 15.22 -11.03
CA ARG A 18 -1.16 14.78 -11.93
C ARG A 18 -0.11 13.91 -11.23
N CYS A 19 -0.03 14.00 -9.90
CA CYS A 19 0.91 13.23 -9.09
C CYS A 19 0.32 11.92 -8.56
N GLY A 20 -1.00 11.71 -8.67
CA GLY A 20 -1.65 10.51 -8.18
C GLY A 20 -3.12 10.73 -7.83
N LEU A 21 -3.69 9.75 -7.12
CA LEU A 21 -5.05 9.83 -6.59
C LEU A 21 -5.15 10.96 -5.56
N VAL A 22 -6.20 11.77 -5.67
CA VAL A 22 -6.52 12.84 -4.72
C VAL A 22 -7.94 12.63 -4.25
N GLU A 23 -8.13 12.51 -2.95
CA GLU A 23 -9.44 12.40 -2.32
C GLU A 23 -9.64 13.51 -1.31
N GLU A 24 -10.86 14.02 -1.23
CA GLU A 24 -11.26 15.03 -0.24
C GLU A 24 -11.98 14.32 0.90
N GLY A 25 -11.69 14.74 2.14
CA GLY A 25 -12.24 14.11 3.33
C GLY A 25 -12.01 14.94 4.59
N PRO A 26 -12.55 14.48 5.73
CA PRO A 26 -12.37 15.16 7.00
C PRO A 26 -10.91 15.14 7.46
N GLU A 27 -10.52 16.18 8.22
CA GLU A 27 -9.16 16.32 8.75
C GLU A 27 -8.72 15.15 9.65
N SER A 28 -9.68 14.49 10.30
CA SER A 28 -9.44 13.28 11.11
C SER A 28 -8.85 12.10 10.31
N TRP A 29 -8.92 12.13 8.97
CA TRP A 29 -8.32 11.12 8.11
C TRP A 29 -6.85 11.37 7.82
N ILE A 30 -6.28 12.55 8.09
CA ILE A 30 -4.90 12.89 7.71
C ILE A 30 -3.88 11.95 8.40
N ASP A 31 -4.03 11.68 9.69
CA ASP A 31 -3.15 10.75 10.40
C ASP A 31 -3.32 9.31 9.91
N ILE A 32 -4.57 8.92 9.59
CA ILE A 32 -4.88 7.59 9.04
C ILE A 32 -4.23 7.44 7.66
N HIS A 33 -4.33 8.47 6.82
CA HIS A 33 -3.70 8.51 5.51
C HIS A 33 -2.16 8.44 5.62
N THR A 34 -1.58 9.10 6.62
CA THR A 34 -0.14 9.00 6.91
C THR A 34 0.26 7.57 7.26
N GLY A 35 -0.50 6.90 8.14
CA GLY A 35 -0.25 5.50 8.50
C GLY A 35 -0.48 4.51 7.36
N LEU A 36 -1.44 4.79 6.48
CA LEU A 36 -1.81 3.92 5.37
C LEU A 36 -0.95 4.13 4.12
N SER A 37 -0.94 5.33 3.53
CA SER A 37 -0.28 5.59 2.24
C SER A 37 1.13 6.15 2.42
N GLY A 38 1.34 7.03 3.41
CA GLY A 38 2.65 7.59 3.72
C GLY A 38 3.64 6.50 4.12
N SER A 39 3.31 5.79 5.20
CA SER A 39 4.11 4.66 5.70
C SER A 39 3.95 3.40 4.85
N GLY A 40 2.80 3.19 4.20
CA GLY A 40 2.49 1.96 3.48
C GLY A 40 3.44 1.64 2.34
N VAL A 41 4.05 2.65 1.70
CA VAL A 41 5.06 2.42 0.65
C VAL A 41 6.24 1.62 1.21
N ALA A 42 6.69 1.91 2.43
CA ALA A 42 7.75 1.15 3.08
C ALA A 42 7.33 -0.29 3.41
N PHE A 43 6.06 -0.51 3.78
CA PHE A 43 5.54 -1.86 4.02
C PHE A 43 5.54 -2.70 2.74
N VAL A 44 5.21 -2.08 1.60
CA VAL A 44 5.26 -2.73 0.29
C VAL A 44 6.71 -3.03 -0.13
N TYR A 45 7.67 -2.14 0.16
CA TYR A 45 9.09 -2.43 -0.09
C TYR A 45 9.60 -3.61 0.72
N LEU A 46 9.26 -3.67 2.01
CA LEU A 46 9.60 -4.82 2.86
C LEU A 46 8.99 -6.13 2.30
N PHE A 47 7.73 -6.09 1.86
CA PHE A 47 7.09 -7.25 1.24
C PHE A 47 7.79 -7.69 -0.06
N ALA A 48 8.16 -6.73 -0.91
CA ALA A 48 8.87 -7.01 -2.16
C ALA A 48 10.27 -7.61 -1.91
N GLU A 49 10.98 -7.09 -0.91
CA GLU A 49 12.28 -7.62 -0.46
C GLU A 49 12.14 -9.05 0.04
N ALA A 50 11.19 -9.32 0.95
CA ALA A 50 10.93 -10.66 1.46
C ALA A 50 10.56 -11.67 0.37
N LEU A 51 9.80 -11.25 -0.65
CA LEU A 51 9.51 -12.08 -1.82
C LEU A 51 10.78 -12.44 -2.61
N ALA A 52 11.65 -11.44 -2.85
CA ALA A 52 12.90 -11.65 -3.56
C ALA A 52 13.84 -12.58 -2.79
N GLU A 53 14.00 -12.37 -1.48
CA GLU A 53 14.80 -13.23 -0.60
C GLU A 53 14.28 -14.67 -0.59
N GLY A 54 12.95 -14.85 -0.57
CA GLY A 54 12.32 -16.15 -0.72
C GLY A 54 12.72 -16.85 -2.03
N ALA A 55 12.75 -16.12 -3.16
CA ALA A 55 13.18 -16.68 -4.44
C ALA A 55 14.69 -16.99 -4.47
N VAL A 56 15.53 -16.14 -3.85
CA VAL A 56 16.97 -16.40 -3.70
C VAL A 56 17.22 -17.66 -2.89
N LYS A 57 16.49 -17.86 -1.79
CA LYS A 57 16.53 -19.09 -0.99
C LYS A 57 16.21 -20.35 -1.81
N MET A 58 15.39 -20.21 -2.85
CA MET A 58 15.05 -21.30 -3.78
C MET A 58 16.04 -21.43 -4.96
N GLY A 59 17.11 -20.65 -4.99
CA GLY A 59 18.22 -20.75 -5.95
C GLY A 59 18.19 -19.73 -7.09
N MET A 60 17.32 -18.70 -7.03
CA MET A 60 17.30 -17.65 -8.05
C MET A 60 18.45 -16.63 -7.84
N PRO A 61 19.10 -16.12 -8.91
CA PRO A 61 20.04 -15.01 -8.78
C PRO A 61 19.37 -13.77 -8.18
N SER A 62 20.03 -13.14 -7.19
CA SER A 62 19.47 -12.00 -6.43
C SER A 62 18.94 -10.87 -7.31
N ALA A 63 19.73 -10.38 -8.28
CA ALA A 63 19.32 -9.27 -9.15
C ALA A 63 18.04 -9.59 -9.94
N LEU A 64 17.89 -10.84 -10.40
CA LEU A 64 16.70 -11.29 -11.10
C LEU A 64 15.49 -11.40 -10.14
N ALA A 65 15.71 -11.94 -8.94
CA ALA A 65 14.67 -12.08 -7.93
C ALA A 65 14.06 -10.72 -7.54
N HIS A 66 14.90 -9.71 -7.27
CA HIS A 66 14.41 -8.35 -6.96
C HIS A 66 13.66 -7.72 -8.13
N SER A 67 14.14 -7.93 -9.37
CA SER A 67 13.47 -7.40 -10.56
C SER A 67 12.08 -8.03 -10.76
N ILE A 68 11.97 -9.35 -10.60
CA ILE A 68 10.69 -10.08 -10.71
C ILE A 68 9.76 -9.69 -9.56
N ALA A 69 10.26 -9.57 -8.32
CA ALA A 69 9.45 -9.18 -7.18
C ALA A 69 8.85 -7.78 -7.36
N SER A 70 9.66 -6.81 -7.81
CA SER A 70 9.20 -5.45 -8.14
C SER A 70 8.11 -5.46 -9.22
N GLN A 71 8.33 -6.20 -10.31
CA GLN A 71 7.35 -6.33 -11.39
C GLN A 71 6.05 -7.03 -10.94
N THR A 72 6.15 -8.01 -10.04
CA THR A 72 5.01 -8.71 -9.45
C THR A 72 4.14 -7.76 -8.64
N VAL A 73 4.77 -6.94 -7.78
CA VAL A 73 4.06 -5.91 -6.99
C VAL A 73 3.39 -4.89 -7.91
N LEU A 74 4.09 -4.41 -8.94
CA LEU A 74 3.53 -3.47 -9.92
C LEU A 74 2.29 -4.04 -10.64
N GLY A 75 2.39 -5.28 -11.12
CA GLY A 75 1.30 -5.97 -11.82
C GLY A 75 0.08 -6.19 -10.93
N ALA A 76 0.30 -6.69 -9.71
CA ALA A 76 -0.77 -6.90 -8.74
C ALA A 76 -1.45 -5.57 -8.35
N GLY A 77 -0.66 -4.51 -8.12
CA GLY A 77 -1.19 -3.18 -7.79
C GLY A 77 -2.02 -2.57 -8.91
N ARG A 78 -1.59 -2.71 -10.17
CA ARG A 78 -2.37 -2.26 -11.34
C ARG A 78 -3.70 -2.99 -11.46
N LEU A 79 -3.70 -4.32 -11.39
CA LEU A 79 -4.93 -5.11 -11.45
C LEU A 79 -5.88 -4.78 -10.29
N LEU A 80 -5.35 -4.62 -9.08
CA LEU A 80 -6.16 -4.24 -7.93
C LEU A 80 -6.85 -2.88 -8.13
N ARG A 81 -6.11 -1.88 -8.62
CA ARG A 81 -6.64 -0.54 -8.87
C ARG A 81 -7.65 -0.51 -10.03
N ASP A 82 -7.34 -1.18 -11.12
CA ASP A 82 -8.04 -1.00 -12.40
C ASP A 82 -9.22 -1.97 -12.58
N SER A 83 -9.26 -3.10 -11.85
CA SER A 83 -10.30 -4.13 -12.04
C SER A 83 -11.64 -3.81 -11.39
N GLY A 84 -11.67 -2.96 -10.36
CA GLY A 84 -12.84 -2.73 -9.50
C GLY A 84 -13.30 -3.96 -8.70
N LYS A 85 -12.54 -5.07 -8.73
CA LYS A 85 -12.89 -6.32 -8.03
C LYS A 85 -12.42 -6.26 -6.58
N HIS A 86 -13.13 -6.96 -5.71
CA HIS A 86 -12.70 -7.14 -4.33
C HIS A 86 -11.36 -7.91 -4.27
N PRO A 87 -10.39 -7.54 -3.40
CA PRO A 87 -9.09 -8.22 -3.33
C PRO A 87 -9.17 -9.73 -3.12
N ALA A 88 -10.17 -10.20 -2.35
CA ALA A 88 -10.39 -11.63 -2.16
C ALA A 88 -10.78 -12.35 -3.45
N GLN A 89 -11.51 -11.69 -4.36
CA GLN A 89 -11.86 -12.26 -5.66
C GLN A 89 -10.62 -12.36 -6.56
N LEU A 90 -9.82 -11.29 -6.66
CA LEU A 90 -8.56 -11.31 -7.43
C LEU A 90 -7.61 -12.41 -6.93
N ARG A 91 -7.52 -12.59 -5.61
CA ARG A 91 -6.75 -13.69 -5.01
C ARG A 91 -7.28 -15.06 -5.42
N SER A 92 -8.60 -15.26 -5.43
CA SER A 92 -9.21 -16.52 -5.86
C SER A 92 -8.98 -16.80 -7.35
N GLU A 93 -9.00 -15.78 -8.20
CA GLU A 93 -8.78 -15.92 -9.64
C GLU A 93 -7.37 -16.44 -10.00
N VAL A 94 -6.37 -16.22 -9.13
CA VAL A 94 -4.99 -16.74 -9.30
C VAL A 94 -4.71 -17.99 -8.46
N CYS A 95 -5.73 -18.54 -7.80
CA CYS A 95 -5.62 -19.65 -6.86
C CYS A 95 -6.33 -20.89 -7.42
N THR A 96 -5.57 -21.78 -8.05
CA THR A 96 -6.10 -23.05 -8.54
C THR A 96 -6.19 -24.10 -7.42
N PRO A 97 -7.20 -25.00 -7.44
CA PRO A 97 -7.31 -26.07 -6.45
C PRO A 97 -6.05 -26.94 -6.40
N GLY A 98 -5.42 -27.04 -5.22
CA GLY A 98 -4.17 -27.79 -5.03
C GLY A 98 -2.92 -27.17 -5.68
N GLY A 99 -3.02 -25.96 -6.26
CA GLY A 99 -1.90 -25.29 -6.92
C GLY A 99 -0.91 -24.64 -5.96
N THR A 100 0.20 -24.14 -6.49
CA THR A 100 1.28 -23.52 -5.67
C THR A 100 0.80 -22.31 -4.86
N THR A 101 -0.11 -21.51 -5.41
CA THR A 101 -0.64 -20.30 -4.75
C THR A 101 -1.29 -20.61 -3.40
N ILE A 102 -2.12 -21.66 -3.29
CA ILE A 102 -2.83 -21.92 -2.03
C ILE A 102 -1.90 -22.37 -0.91
N TYR A 103 -0.83 -23.11 -1.23
CA TYR A 103 0.18 -23.51 -0.25
C TYR A 103 0.97 -22.30 0.25
N GLY A 104 1.36 -21.39 -0.66
CA GLY A 104 2.02 -20.14 -0.28
C GLY A 104 1.12 -19.24 0.58
N LEU A 105 -0.14 -19.06 0.19
CA LEU A 105 -1.13 -18.30 0.97
C LEU A 105 -1.33 -18.90 2.36
N HIS A 106 -1.43 -20.23 2.47
CA HIS A 106 -1.57 -20.88 3.77
C HIS A 106 -0.38 -20.59 4.70
N THR A 107 0.85 -20.64 4.20
CA THR A 107 2.04 -20.26 4.99
C THR A 107 2.03 -18.79 5.40
N LEU A 108 1.61 -17.88 4.51
CA LEU A 108 1.47 -16.45 4.86
C LEU A 108 0.41 -16.20 5.94
N GLU A 109 -0.71 -16.94 5.90
CA GLU A 109 -1.75 -16.84 6.92
C GLU A 109 -1.28 -17.42 8.26
N GLN A 110 -0.51 -18.52 8.27
CA GLN A 110 0.14 -19.02 9.49
C GLN A 110 1.13 -18.01 10.08
N GLY A 111 1.81 -17.24 9.23
CA GLY A 111 2.67 -16.13 9.64
C GLY A 111 1.91 -14.89 10.14
N GLY A 112 0.58 -14.88 10.12
CA GLY A 112 -0.23 -13.78 10.65
C GLY A 112 -0.22 -12.52 9.79
N VAL A 113 0.04 -12.63 8.47
CA VAL A 113 0.23 -11.48 7.58
C VAL A 113 -0.87 -10.41 7.71
N ARG A 114 -2.13 -10.82 7.87
CA ARG A 114 -3.26 -9.90 8.03
C ARG A 114 -3.16 -9.10 9.33
N ALA A 115 -2.95 -9.80 10.44
CA ALA A 115 -2.83 -9.17 11.76
C ALA A 115 -1.66 -8.20 11.78
N SER A 116 -0.48 -8.64 11.34
CA SER A 116 0.73 -7.79 11.31
C SER A 116 0.55 -6.55 10.43
N THR A 117 -0.09 -6.70 9.26
CA THR A 117 -0.33 -5.56 8.35
C THR A 117 -1.33 -4.56 8.94
N MET A 118 -2.41 -5.03 9.55
CA MET A 118 -3.40 -4.16 10.21
C MET A 118 -2.76 -3.40 11.39
N SER A 119 -2.00 -4.09 12.24
CA SER A 119 -1.30 -3.48 13.36
C SER A 119 -0.23 -2.48 12.93
N ALA A 120 0.42 -2.69 11.77
CA ALA A 120 1.38 -1.73 11.23
C ALA A 120 0.72 -0.40 10.85
N VAL A 121 -0.45 -0.44 10.20
CA VAL A 121 -1.23 0.77 9.86
C VAL A 121 -1.71 1.48 11.12
N GLU A 122 -2.22 0.73 12.09
CA GLU A 122 -2.65 1.25 13.39
C GLU A 122 -1.50 1.96 14.11
N SER A 123 -0.37 1.27 14.30
CA SER A 123 0.81 1.81 14.99
C SER A 123 1.36 3.06 14.30
N ALA A 124 1.41 3.07 12.95
CA ALA A 124 1.85 4.23 12.20
C ALA A 124 0.88 5.43 12.33
N THR A 125 -0.43 5.15 12.34
CA THR A 125 -1.48 6.16 12.54
C THR A 125 -1.40 6.77 13.94
N GLU A 126 -1.26 5.95 14.96
CA GLU A 126 -1.11 6.41 16.35
C GLU A 126 0.15 7.27 16.52
N ARG A 127 1.25 6.86 15.89
CA ARG A 127 2.46 7.64 15.89
C ARG A 127 2.29 9.00 15.20
N ALA A 128 1.56 9.08 14.09
CA ALA A 128 1.25 10.34 13.43
C ALA A 128 0.47 11.27 14.38
N ARG A 129 -0.55 10.75 15.06
CA ARG A 129 -1.34 11.50 16.08
C ARG A 129 -0.48 12.03 17.22
N GLU A 130 0.47 11.23 17.72
CA GLU A 130 1.41 11.68 18.76
C GLU A 130 2.29 12.84 18.29
N LEU A 131 2.83 12.77 17.08
CA LEU A 131 3.67 13.81 16.49
C LEU A 131 2.88 15.10 16.25
N GLY A 132 1.63 14.99 15.80
CA GLY A 132 0.72 16.12 15.65
C GLY A 132 0.47 16.86 16.97
N ARG A 133 0.16 16.11 18.05
CA ARG A 133 -0.05 16.68 19.40
C ARG A 133 1.19 17.38 19.95
N LYS A 134 2.38 16.78 19.82
CA LYS A 134 3.64 17.40 20.27
C LYS A 134 3.96 18.69 19.52
N SER A 135 3.65 18.74 18.23
CA SER A 135 3.87 19.94 17.40
C SER A 135 2.95 21.08 17.80
N ALA A 136 1.71 20.77 18.21
CA ALA A 136 0.79 21.76 18.75
C ALA A 136 1.22 22.28 20.13
N ALA A 137 1.76 21.42 21.00
CA ALA A 137 2.21 21.80 22.35
C ALA A 137 3.54 22.61 22.37
N ARG A 138 4.26 22.68 21.24
CA ARG A 138 5.50 23.45 21.11
C ARG A 138 5.28 24.86 20.53
N LYS A 139 4.06 25.16 20.07
CA LYS A 139 3.63 26.49 19.64
C LYS A 139 2.99 27.22 20.82
#